data_AF-A0ABD4YTJ0-F1
#
_entry.id   AF-A0ABD4YTJ0-F1
#
_cell.length_a   1.000
_cell.length_b   1.000
_cell.length_c   1.000
_cell.angle_alpha   90.00
_cell.angle_beta   90.00
_cell.angle_gamma   90.00
#
_symmetry.space_group_name_H-M   'P 1'
#
loop_
_entity.id
_entity.type
_entity.pdbx_description
1 polymer ?
#
loop_
_entity_poly.entity_id
_entity_poly.type
_entity_poly.pdbx_seq_one_letter_code
_entity_poly.pdbx_strand_id
1 'polypeptide(L)'
;MRPGIPALRLLSLAGLFALSAPALAIDCKKAATGVEKLICADRGAVSADAELNRSYGALLKSAPDAEIRTMLVEGQKRWLAARDNALERLIESPDLLPDGKTPAQAARSLILARSAQFKEKAKGSDTPVLIARALEQRKFRAQFTGGPFAGFASSCDVLPPDYNNYACFATRHYQNKDRVCTIDEYWASGGVYTKRYVANVENGKPKVIASCSFSSADEACSDGNGKTHWNRSPAKPDFAYADKPLPKIDGEILDTDDYEWAQACLASPAYPGGK
;
A
#
# COMPACT_ATOMS: atom_id res chain seq x y z
N MET A 1 -51.11 18.93 -43.54
CA MET A 1 -50.22 17.78 -43.24
C MET A 1 -49.63 17.99 -41.85
N ARG A 2 -49.74 16.97 -40.98
CA ARG A 2 -49.04 16.85 -39.68
C ARG A 2 -47.51 16.89 -39.92
N PRO A 3 -46.66 17.30 -38.95
CA PRO A 3 -46.53 16.56 -37.68
C PRO A 3 -46.24 17.37 -36.41
N GLY A 4 -46.58 16.75 -35.27
CA GLY A 4 -46.27 17.22 -33.93
C GLY A 4 -44.82 16.94 -33.52
N ILE A 5 -44.39 17.60 -32.46
CA ILE A 5 -43.06 17.45 -31.85
C ILE A 5 -43.25 17.02 -30.38
N PRO A 6 -42.43 16.06 -29.88
CA PRO A 6 -42.73 15.27 -28.70
C PRO A 6 -42.17 15.87 -27.40
N ALA A 7 -42.66 15.30 -26.30
CA ALA A 7 -42.32 15.58 -24.91
C ALA A 7 -40.81 15.74 -24.63
N LEU A 8 -40.46 16.86 -24.03
CA LEU A 8 -39.15 17.16 -23.47
C LEU A 8 -38.91 16.27 -22.25
N ARG A 9 -38.09 15.22 -22.40
CA ARG A 9 -37.59 14.43 -21.27
C ARG A 9 -36.57 15.24 -20.49
N LEU A 10 -36.91 15.61 -19.25
CA LEU A 10 -35.93 16.06 -18.26
C LEU A 10 -34.94 14.93 -17.98
N LEU A 11 -33.68 15.13 -18.37
CA LEU A 11 -32.54 14.35 -17.92
C LEU A 11 -31.99 14.98 -16.64
N SER A 12 -32.44 14.48 -15.50
CA SER A 12 -31.85 14.78 -14.19
C SER A 12 -30.46 14.15 -14.10
N LEU A 13 -29.40 14.94 -14.29
CA LEU A 13 -28.04 14.56 -13.88
C LEU A 13 -27.97 14.61 -12.34
N ALA A 14 -28.36 13.52 -11.68
CA ALA A 14 -27.98 13.28 -10.31
C ALA A 14 -26.51 12.83 -10.28
N GLY A 15 -25.60 13.78 -10.06
CA GLY A 15 -24.20 13.48 -9.79
C GLY A 15 -24.10 12.67 -8.50
N LEU A 16 -23.72 11.39 -8.62
CA LEU A 16 -23.28 10.59 -7.49
C LEU A 16 -21.95 11.16 -6.99
N PHE A 17 -22.03 12.10 -6.05
CA PHE A 17 -20.94 12.30 -5.12
C PHE A 17 -20.77 10.99 -4.35
N ALA A 18 -19.67 10.28 -4.61
CA ALA A 18 -19.23 9.21 -3.74
C ALA A 18 -18.98 9.81 -2.35
N LEU A 19 -20.00 9.73 -1.49
CA LEU A 19 -19.91 10.04 -0.08
C LEU A 19 -18.87 9.10 0.51
N SER A 20 -17.65 9.60 0.64
CA SER A 20 -16.64 8.97 1.49
C SER A 20 -17.24 9.01 2.88
N ALA A 21 -17.79 7.89 3.35
CA ALA A 21 -18.26 7.79 4.71
C ALA A 21 -17.07 8.21 5.59
N PRO A 22 -17.22 9.24 6.44
CA PRO A 22 -16.19 9.51 7.42
C PRO A 22 -16.00 8.20 8.18
N ALA A 23 -14.76 7.77 8.36
CA ALA A 23 -14.48 6.84 9.44
C ALA A 23 -14.98 7.57 10.69
N LEU A 24 -16.14 7.16 11.18
CA LEU A 24 -16.69 7.68 12.41
C LEU A 24 -15.98 6.92 13.52
N ALA A 25 -15.68 7.62 14.61
CA ALA A 25 -15.19 6.97 15.80
C ALA A 25 -16.14 5.85 16.23
N ILE A 26 -15.57 4.79 16.82
CA ILE A 26 -16.33 3.61 17.25
C ILE A 26 -17.45 4.06 18.20
N ASP A 27 -18.70 3.70 17.85
CA ASP A 27 -19.86 3.91 18.70
C ASP A 27 -19.94 2.77 19.72
N CYS A 28 -19.41 3.02 20.93
CA CYS A 28 -19.38 1.99 21.97
C CYS A 28 -20.74 1.49 22.44
N LYS A 29 -21.84 2.20 22.14
CA LYS A 29 -23.20 1.69 22.40
C LYS A 29 -23.63 0.64 21.38
N LYS A 30 -22.96 0.57 20.24
CA LYS A 30 -23.24 -0.33 19.11
C LYS A 30 -22.11 -1.32 18.82
N ALA A 31 -21.08 -1.37 19.67
CA ALA A 31 -19.95 -2.28 19.52
C ALA A 31 -20.43 -3.74 19.41
N ALA A 32 -20.16 -4.35 18.27
CA ALA A 32 -20.65 -5.69 17.92
C ALA A 32 -19.49 -6.70 17.90
N THR A 33 -18.35 -6.31 17.34
CA THR A 33 -17.17 -7.18 17.18
C THR A 33 -16.37 -7.31 18.48
N GLY A 34 -15.53 -8.35 18.58
CA GLY A 34 -14.59 -8.50 19.70
C GLY A 34 -13.64 -7.32 19.82
N VAL A 35 -13.14 -6.82 18.68
CA VAL A 35 -12.24 -5.66 18.60
C VAL A 35 -12.91 -4.37 19.05
N GLU A 36 -14.14 -4.10 18.62
CA GLU A 36 -14.88 -2.90 19.07
C GLU A 36 -15.15 -2.95 20.57
N LYS A 37 -15.55 -4.12 21.11
CA LYS A 37 -15.75 -4.31 22.55
C LYS A 37 -14.44 -4.12 23.32
N LEU A 38 -13.32 -4.64 22.80
CA LEU A 38 -11.99 -4.45 23.38
C LEU A 38 -11.61 -2.97 23.46
N ILE A 39 -11.79 -2.22 22.36
CA ILE A 39 -11.50 -0.78 22.31
C ILE A 39 -12.43 -0.02 23.28
N CYS A 40 -13.71 -0.37 23.32
CA CYS A 40 -14.69 0.30 24.17
C CYS A 40 -14.54 0.00 25.67
N ALA A 41 -13.88 -1.10 26.04
CA ALA A 41 -13.56 -1.42 27.42
C ALA A 41 -12.43 -0.54 27.99
N ASP A 42 -11.63 0.13 27.15
CA ASP A 42 -10.53 1.01 27.57
C ASP A 42 -10.78 2.47 27.16
N ARG A 43 -10.93 3.35 28.16
CA ARG A 43 -11.18 4.78 27.92
C ARG A 43 -10.05 5.46 27.14
N GLY A 44 -8.82 4.98 27.28
CA GLY A 44 -7.67 5.50 26.54
C GLY A 44 -7.72 5.12 25.06
N ALA A 45 -8.14 3.90 24.74
CA ALA A 45 -8.35 3.41 23.38
C ALA A 45 -9.50 4.15 22.69
N VAL A 46 -10.61 4.40 23.39
CA VAL A 46 -11.71 5.25 22.87
C VAL A 46 -11.22 6.66 22.55
N SER A 47 -10.43 7.27 23.45
CA SER A 47 -9.85 8.59 23.20
C SER A 47 -8.87 8.59 22.02
N ALA A 48 -8.10 7.51 21.86
CA ALA A 48 -7.18 7.34 20.74
C ALA A 48 -7.94 7.21 19.41
N ASP A 49 -9.04 6.47 19.38
CA ASP A 49 -9.87 6.29 18.20
C ASP A 49 -10.52 7.62 17.75
N ALA A 50 -11.00 8.43 18.71
CA ALA A 50 -11.48 9.77 18.39
C ALA A 50 -10.37 10.67 17.78
N GLU A 51 -9.13 10.55 18.26
CA GLU A 51 -7.98 11.28 17.72
C GLU A 51 -7.54 10.78 16.34
N LEU A 52 -7.56 9.47 16.11
CA LEU A 52 -7.35 8.86 14.80
C LEU A 52 -8.31 9.45 13.77
N ASN A 53 -9.61 9.51 14.07
CA ASN A 53 -10.60 10.02 13.12
C ASN A 53 -10.45 11.53 12.85
N ARG A 54 -10.10 12.32 13.86
CA ARG A 54 -9.76 13.75 13.66
C ARG A 54 -8.55 13.94 12.76
N SER A 55 -7.46 13.22 13.05
CA SER A 55 -6.21 13.30 12.28
C SER A 55 -6.37 12.79 10.85
N TYR A 56 -7.12 11.70 10.65
CA TYR A 56 -7.48 11.20 9.34
C TYR A 56 -8.30 12.22 8.54
N GLY A 57 -9.30 12.84 9.17
CA GLY A 57 -10.08 13.91 8.56
C GLY A 57 -9.24 15.11 8.13
N ALA A 58 -8.22 15.47 8.93
CA ALA A 58 -7.25 16.51 8.56
C ALA A 58 -6.36 16.09 7.38
N LEU A 59 -5.82 14.87 7.40
CA LEU A 59 -5.01 14.32 6.31
C LEU A 59 -5.77 14.29 4.98
N LEU A 60 -7.03 13.85 5.01
CA LEU A 60 -7.91 13.85 3.84
C LEU A 60 -8.19 15.24 3.27
N LYS A 61 -8.18 16.30 4.11
CA LYS A 61 -8.32 17.69 3.66
C LYS A 61 -7.05 18.24 3.06
N SER A 62 -5.89 17.71 3.47
CA SER A 62 -4.58 18.06 2.90
C SER A 62 -4.29 17.38 1.57
N ALA A 63 -5.13 16.43 1.13
CA ALA A 63 -4.99 15.76 -0.16
C ALA A 63 -5.11 16.79 -1.31
N PRO A 64 -4.08 16.93 -2.19
CA PRO A 64 -4.08 17.94 -3.24
C PRO A 64 -5.03 17.61 -4.40
N ASP A 65 -5.44 16.34 -4.54
CA ASP A 65 -6.33 15.88 -5.60
C ASP A 65 -7.04 14.56 -5.24
N ALA A 66 -7.93 14.13 -6.14
CA ALA A 66 -8.76 12.95 -5.95
C ALA A 66 -7.97 11.62 -5.92
N GLU A 67 -6.86 11.50 -6.66
CA GLU A 67 -6.10 10.23 -6.70
C GLU A 67 -5.31 10.06 -5.39
N ILE A 68 -4.67 11.11 -4.86
CA ILE A 68 -4.07 11.04 -3.51
C ILE A 68 -5.14 10.83 -2.45
N ARG A 69 -6.28 11.51 -2.54
CA ARG A 69 -7.39 11.28 -1.60
C ARG A 69 -7.85 9.82 -1.62
N THR A 70 -8.01 9.22 -2.79
CA THR A 70 -8.37 7.79 -2.93
C THR A 70 -7.30 6.89 -2.34
N MET A 71 -6.02 7.16 -2.61
CA MET A 71 -4.90 6.40 -2.03
C MET A 71 -4.93 6.42 -0.50
N LEU A 72 -5.19 7.59 0.11
CA LEU A 72 -5.32 7.71 1.57
C LEU A 72 -6.51 6.91 2.12
N VAL A 73 -7.65 6.91 1.40
CA VAL A 73 -8.83 6.12 1.77
C VAL A 73 -8.54 4.62 1.74
N GLU A 74 -7.93 4.13 0.67
CA GLU A 74 -7.59 2.71 0.55
C GLU A 74 -6.50 2.29 1.56
N GLY A 75 -5.51 3.16 1.81
CA GLY A 75 -4.52 2.97 2.87
C GLY A 75 -5.18 2.82 4.25
N GLN A 76 -6.14 3.68 4.58
CA GLN A 76 -6.83 3.58 5.87
C GLN A 76 -7.73 2.34 5.98
N LYS A 77 -8.37 1.91 4.89
CA LYS A 77 -9.13 0.63 4.89
C LYS A 77 -8.21 -0.56 5.16
N ARG A 78 -7.03 -0.60 4.53
CA ARG A 78 -6.03 -1.66 4.79
C ARG A 78 -5.54 -1.63 6.24
N TRP A 79 -5.30 -0.45 6.80
CA TRP A 79 -4.93 -0.32 8.20
C TRP A 79 -6.02 -0.84 9.15
N LEU A 80 -7.29 -0.51 8.91
CA LEU A 80 -8.41 -1.02 9.72
C LEU A 80 -8.48 -2.55 9.68
N ALA A 81 -8.35 -3.15 8.50
CA ALA A 81 -8.33 -4.61 8.37
C ALA A 81 -7.13 -5.24 9.10
N ALA A 82 -5.93 -4.67 8.97
CA ALA A 82 -4.74 -5.16 9.67
C ALA A 82 -4.87 -5.03 11.20
N ARG A 83 -5.40 -3.89 11.67
CA ARG A 83 -5.72 -3.66 13.09
C ARG A 83 -6.68 -4.73 13.61
N ASP A 84 -7.79 -4.94 12.92
CA ASP A 84 -8.84 -5.86 13.39
C ASP A 84 -8.30 -7.29 13.44
N ASN A 85 -7.62 -7.75 12.39
CA ASN A 85 -6.97 -9.07 12.38
C ASN A 85 -5.96 -9.25 13.52
N ALA A 86 -5.13 -8.24 13.79
CA ALA A 86 -4.14 -8.32 14.86
C ALA A 86 -4.78 -8.34 16.24
N LEU A 87 -5.79 -7.49 16.47
CA LEU A 87 -6.48 -7.43 17.76
C LEU A 87 -7.36 -8.65 18.01
N GLU A 88 -7.95 -9.26 16.99
CA GLU A 88 -8.64 -10.56 17.11
C GLU A 88 -7.67 -11.65 17.59
N ARG A 89 -6.49 -11.76 16.96
CA ARG A 89 -5.45 -12.72 17.41
C ARG A 89 -5.05 -12.49 18.87
N LEU A 90 -4.94 -11.23 19.31
CA LEU A 90 -4.59 -10.90 20.69
C LEU A 90 -5.73 -11.15 21.69
N ILE A 91 -6.99 -11.08 21.25
CA ILE A 91 -8.14 -11.48 22.08
C ILE A 91 -8.12 -13.00 22.29
N GLU A 92 -7.81 -13.77 21.25
CA GLU A 92 -7.76 -15.23 21.28
C GLU A 92 -6.52 -15.77 21.99
N SER A 93 -5.39 -15.07 21.88
CA SER A 93 -4.10 -15.47 22.44
C SER A 93 -3.38 -14.28 23.09
N PRO A 94 -3.81 -13.85 24.29
CA PRO A 94 -3.21 -12.71 24.99
C PRO A 94 -1.72 -12.88 25.33
N ASP A 95 -1.27 -14.13 25.51
CA ASP A 95 0.13 -14.49 25.84
C ASP A 95 1.12 -14.17 24.70
N LEU A 96 0.62 -13.77 23.52
CA LEU A 96 1.45 -13.24 22.43
C LEU A 96 2.05 -11.87 22.75
N LEU A 97 1.50 -11.15 23.73
CA LEU A 97 2.02 -9.85 24.16
C LEU A 97 3.15 -10.01 25.18
N PRO A 98 4.11 -9.06 25.21
CA PRO A 98 5.08 -8.98 26.30
C PRO A 98 4.39 -8.84 27.67
N ASP A 99 5.03 -9.37 28.71
CA ASP A 99 4.53 -9.35 30.08
C ASP A 99 4.04 -7.96 30.52
N GLY A 100 2.85 -7.91 31.12
CA GLY A 100 2.25 -6.69 31.64
C GLY A 100 1.54 -5.81 30.62
N LYS A 101 1.52 -6.19 29.33
CA LYS A 101 0.76 -5.48 28.29
C LYS A 101 -0.56 -6.19 27.99
N THR A 102 -1.67 -5.47 28.09
CA THR A 102 -3.00 -6.02 27.75
C THR A 102 -3.34 -5.79 26.27
N PRO A 103 -4.22 -6.61 25.67
CA PRO A 103 -4.72 -6.36 24.30
C PRO A 103 -5.33 -4.96 24.13
N ALA A 104 -5.98 -4.41 25.17
CA ALA A 104 -6.54 -3.06 25.13
C ALA A 104 -5.45 -1.97 25.08
N GLN A 105 -4.35 -2.14 25.83
CA GLN A 105 -3.19 -1.26 25.77
C GLN A 105 -2.46 -1.38 24.42
N ALA A 106 -2.40 -2.57 23.82
CA ALA A 106 -1.90 -2.77 22.47
C ALA A 106 -2.77 -2.03 21.43
N ALA A 107 -4.10 -2.19 21.50
CA ALA A 107 -5.05 -1.47 20.65
C ALA A 107 -4.87 0.05 20.75
N ARG A 108 -4.80 0.59 21.97
CA ARG A 108 -4.54 2.02 22.20
C ARG A 108 -3.23 2.47 21.54
N SER A 109 -2.15 1.71 21.73
CA SER A 109 -0.83 2.05 21.19
C SER A 109 -0.83 2.07 19.66
N LEU A 110 -1.42 1.05 19.04
CA LEU A 110 -1.54 0.92 17.59
C LEU A 110 -2.37 2.07 16.98
N ILE A 111 -3.48 2.44 17.61
CA ILE A 111 -4.34 3.55 17.17
C ILE A 111 -3.60 4.89 17.28
N LEU A 112 -2.88 5.13 18.39
CA LEU A 112 -2.07 6.34 18.57
C LEU A 112 -0.94 6.43 17.55
N ALA A 113 -0.25 5.33 17.27
CA ALA A 113 0.82 5.28 16.27
C ALA A 113 0.31 5.67 14.88
N ARG A 114 -0.84 5.13 14.46
CA ARG A 114 -1.47 5.51 13.19
C ARG A 114 -1.87 6.99 13.14
N SER A 115 -2.44 7.51 14.23
CA SER A 115 -2.77 8.94 14.31
C SER A 115 -1.53 9.83 14.22
N ALA A 116 -0.40 9.40 14.80
CA ALA A 116 0.87 10.12 14.70
C ALA A 116 1.41 10.10 13.26
N GLN A 117 1.36 8.96 12.58
CA GLN A 117 1.78 8.81 11.19
C GLN A 117 1.04 9.77 10.25
N PHE A 118 -0.27 9.98 10.47
CA PHE A 118 -1.06 10.95 9.69
C PHE A 118 -0.61 12.40 9.82
N LYS A 119 0.10 12.72 10.90
CA LYS A 119 0.63 14.06 11.19
C LYS A 119 2.11 14.17 10.88
N GLU A 120 2.77 13.06 10.56
CA GLU A 120 4.20 13.03 10.29
C GLU A 120 4.53 13.91 9.09
N LYS A 121 5.53 14.75 9.26
CA LYS A 121 6.02 15.70 8.24
C LYS A 121 7.54 15.66 8.25
N ALA A 122 8.14 15.76 7.06
CA ALA A 122 9.57 15.99 6.95
C ALA A 122 9.94 17.38 7.50
N LYS A 123 11.16 17.54 8.01
CA LYS A 123 11.67 18.82 8.51
C LYS A 123 11.56 19.90 7.43
N GLY A 124 10.88 21.01 7.72
CA GLY A 124 10.71 22.12 6.79
C GLY A 124 9.61 21.93 5.75
N SER A 125 8.79 20.88 5.85
CA SER A 125 7.64 20.64 4.98
C SER A 125 6.33 20.71 5.77
N ASP A 126 5.30 21.29 5.18
CA ASP A 126 3.93 21.22 5.70
C ASP A 126 3.11 20.05 5.12
N THR A 127 3.66 19.35 4.14
CA THR A 127 3.02 18.20 3.50
C THR A 127 3.22 16.95 4.35
N PRO A 128 2.14 16.24 4.74
CA PRO A 128 2.25 14.96 5.41
C PRO A 128 3.09 13.95 4.61
N VAL A 129 3.91 13.15 5.29
CA VAL A 129 4.85 12.21 4.66
C VAL A 129 4.16 11.26 3.68
N LEU A 130 2.98 10.73 4.03
CA LEU A 130 2.20 9.85 3.14
C LEU A 130 1.83 10.53 1.80
N ILE A 131 1.51 11.83 1.84
CA ILE A 131 1.21 12.63 0.64
C ILE A 131 2.50 12.95 -0.12
N ALA A 132 3.55 13.37 0.59
CA ALA A 132 4.83 13.71 -0.02
C ALA A 132 5.42 12.51 -0.80
N ARG A 133 5.36 11.32 -0.22
CA ARG A 133 5.79 10.08 -0.86
C ARG A 133 5.02 9.77 -2.13
N ALA A 134 3.69 9.92 -2.09
CA ALA A 134 2.85 9.70 -3.26
C ALA A 134 3.14 10.71 -4.40
N LEU A 135 3.46 11.96 -4.06
CA LEU A 135 3.89 12.97 -5.03
C LEU A 135 5.23 12.62 -5.66
N GLU A 136 6.17 12.09 -4.88
CA GLU A 136 7.46 11.60 -5.37
C GLU A 136 7.30 10.40 -6.31
N GLN A 137 6.45 9.43 -5.95
CA GLN A 137 6.09 8.30 -6.81
C GLN A 137 5.53 8.74 -8.16
N ARG A 138 4.66 9.76 -8.17
CA ARG A 138 4.16 10.35 -9.44
C ARG A 138 5.29 10.93 -10.26
N LYS A 139 6.16 11.72 -9.64
CA LYS A 139 7.29 12.37 -10.31
C LYS A 139 8.23 11.34 -10.93
N PHE A 140 8.55 10.28 -10.19
CA PHE A 140 9.39 9.19 -10.71
C PHE A 140 8.72 8.49 -11.90
N ARG A 141 7.45 8.08 -11.73
CA ARG A 141 6.71 7.34 -12.76
C ARG A 141 6.44 8.14 -14.03
N ALA A 142 6.36 9.47 -13.96
CA ALA A 142 6.13 10.34 -15.11
C ALA A 142 7.27 10.29 -16.16
N GLN A 143 8.43 9.72 -15.81
CA GLN A 143 9.56 9.53 -16.72
C GLN A 143 9.35 8.37 -17.71
N PHE A 144 8.37 7.51 -17.47
CA PHE A 144 8.12 6.30 -18.26
C PHE A 144 6.75 6.37 -18.93
N THR A 145 6.53 5.55 -19.97
CA THR A 145 5.22 5.48 -20.63
C THR A 145 4.11 4.98 -19.69
N GLY A 146 4.48 4.29 -18.60
CA GLY A 146 3.54 3.54 -17.78
C GLY A 146 2.92 2.39 -18.58
N GLY A 147 1.70 2.01 -18.19
CA GLY A 147 0.92 0.97 -18.84
C GLY A 147 0.01 0.23 -17.87
N PRO A 148 -0.74 -0.78 -18.35
CA PRO A 148 -1.72 -1.50 -17.55
C PRO A 148 -1.11 -2.29 -16.39
N PHE A 149 0.16 -2.73 -16.53
CA PHE A 149 0.84 -3.53 -15.52
C PHE A 149 1.56 -2.69 -14.46
N ALA A 150 1.75 -1.39 -14.68
CA ALA A 150 2.38 -0.52 -13.67
C ALA A 150 1.46 -0.30 -12.46
N GLY A 151 2.04 -0.20 -11.27
CA GLY A 151 1.32 0.14 -10.04
C GLY A 151 1.74 -0.72 -8.85
N PHE A 152 0.96 -0.62 -7.78
CA PHE A 152 1.25 -1.20 -6.48
C PHE A 152 0.18 -2.23 -6.12
N ALA A 153 0.62 -3.44 -5.76
CA ALA A 153 -0.19 -4.44 -5.09
C ALA A 153 0.35 -4.63 -3.68
N SER A 154 -0.26 -3.93 -2.72
CA SER A 154 0.28 -3.84 -1.35
C SER A 154 -0.53 -4.63 -0.34
N SER A 155 0.17 -5.30 0.56
CA SER A 155 -0.36 -5.97 1.74
C SER A 155 0.22 -5.33 2.99
N CYS A 156 -0.57 -5.26 4.06
CA CYS A 156 -0.12 -4.64 5.31
C CYS A 156 -0.52 -5.51 6.49
N ASP A 157 0.31 -5.52 7.51
CA ASP A 157 0.07 -6.27 8.75
C ASP A 157 0.54 -5.45 9.95
N VAL A 158 0.11 -5.87 11.15
CA VAL A 158 0.65 -5.38 12.41
C VAL A 158 1.64 -6.43 12.92
N LEU A 159 2.92 -6.06 12.95
CA LEU A 159 3.99 -7.00 13.16
C LEU A 159 4.18 -7.36 14.65
N PRO A 160 4.49 -8.63 14.97
CA PRO A 160 4.91 -9.05 16.31
C PRO A 160 6.31 -8.50 16.68
N PRO A 161 6.73 -8.58 17.96
CA PRO A 161 6.02 -9.17 19.10
C PRO A 161 5.13 -8.19 19.88
N ASP A 162 5.28 -6.88 19.68
CA ASP A 162 4.57 -5.87 20.48
C ASP A 162 3.25 -5.40 19.87
N TYR A 163 2.96 -5.81 18.63
CA TYR A 163 1.71 -5.56 17.90
C TYR A 163 1.31 -4.07 17.87
N ASN A 164 2.28 -3.18 17.83
CA ASN A 164 2.08 -1.74 17.64
C ASN A 164 2.67 -1.22 16.31
N ASN A 165 3.39 -2.08 15.59
CA ASN A 165 4.11 -1.72 14.37
C ASN A 165 3.29 -2.10 13.14
N TYR A 166 2.60 -1.13 12.55
CA TYR A 166 1.93 -1.30 11.27
C TYR A 166 2.93 -1.11 10.13
N ALA A 167 3.09 -2.13 9.29
CA ALA A 167 3.97 -2.09 8.13
C ALA A 167 3.23 -2.56 6.88
N CYS A 168 3.60 -1.99 5.74
CA CYS A 168 3.09 -2.38 4.43
C CYS A 168 4.25 -2.84 3.55
N PHE A 169 3.98 -3.88 2.78
CA PHE A 169 4.87 -4.45 1.77
C PHE A 169 4.13 -4.46 0.43
N ALA A 170 4.85 -4.50 -0.68
CA ALA A 170 4.20 -4.46 -1.98
C ALA A 170 4.97 -5.18 -3.06
N THR A 171 4.21 -5.83 -3.95
CA THR A 171 4.65 -6.07 -5.32
C THR A 171 4.47 -4.77 -6.10
N ARG A 172 5.59 -4.16 -6.48
CA ARG A 172 5.69 -2.88 -7.19
C ARG A 172 6.05 -3.15 -8.63
N HIS A 173 5.21 -2.68 -9.55
CA HIS A 173 5.45 -2.81 -10.98
C HIS A 173 5.71 -1.42 -11.60
N TYR A 174 6.84 -1.30 -12.28
CA TYR A 174 7.12 -0.16 -13.16
C TYR A 174 7.07 -0.63 -14.60
N GLN A 175 6.58 0.23 -15.50
CA GLN A 175 6.44 -0.12 -16.90
C GLN A 175 6.90 1.01 -17.82
N ASN A 176 7.67 0.64 -18.84
CA ASN A 176 8.11 1.50 -19.92
C ASN A 176 8.05 0.72 -21.24
N LYS A 177 7.15 1.12 -22.14
CA LYS A 177 6.77 0.38 -23.34
C LYS A 177 6.41 -1.08 -22.97
N ASP A 178 7.05 -2.04 -23.60
CA ASP A 178 6.85 -3.46 -23.34
C ASP A 178 7.69 -3.98 -22.17
N ARG A 179 8.55 -3.16 -21.54
CA ARG A 179 9.35 -3.59 -20.39
C ARG A 179 8.58 -3.39 -19.09
N VAL A 180 8.45 -4.43 -18.27
CA VAL A 180 7.94 -4.38 -16.90
C VAL A 180 9.05 -4.79 -15.94
N CYS A 181 9.32 -3.93 -14.96
CA CYS A 181 10.30 -4.16 -13.91
C CYS A 181 9.56 -4.23 -12.59
N THR A 182 9.69 -5.37 -11.91
CA THR A 182 8.94 -5.66 -10.70
C THR A 182 9.88 -5.82 -9.52
N ILE A 183 9.56 -5.19 -8.39
CA ILE A 183 10.10 -5.55 -7.09
C ILE A 183 8.97 -6.21 -6.32
N ASP A 184 9.19 -7.44 -5.90
CA ASP A 184 8.30 -8.16 -5.02
C ASP A 184 8.91 -8.14 -3.62
N GLU A 185 8.19 -7.52 -2.70
CA GLU A 185 8.58 -7.42 -1.30
C GLU A 185 7.45 -7.90 -0.42
N TYR A 186 7.77 -8.82 0.48
CA TYR A 186 6.80 -9.39 1.40
C TYR A 186 7.45 -9.73 2.73
N TRP A 187 6.63 -9.78 3.78
CA TRP A 187 7.04 -10.25 5.09
C TRP A 187 6.56 -11.68 5.33
N ALA A 188 7.46 -12.53 5.81
CA ALA A 188 7.16 -13.88 6.23
C ALA A 188 8.14 -14.30 7.32
N SER A 189 7.77 -15.21 8.22
CA SER A 189 8.71 -15.86 9.16
C SER A 189 9.64 -14.90 9.93
N GLY A 190 9.18 -13.68 10.24
CA GLY A 190 9.96 -12.67 10.95
C GLY A 190 10.97 -11.87 10.12
N GLY A 191 11.01 -12.06 8.80
CA GLY A 191 11.92 -11.36 7.88
C GLY A 191 11.20 -10.69 6.71
N VAL A 192 11.85 -9.69 6.13
CA VAL A 192 11.45 -9.10 4.84
C VAL A 192 12.21 -9.80 3.73
N TYR A 193 11.47 -10.23 2.71
CA TYR A 193 12.00 -10.87 1.53
C TYR A 193 11.84 -9.96 0.34
N THR A 194 12.88 -9.85 -0.48
CA THR A 194 12.85 -8.99 -1.67
C THR A 194 13.37 -9.76 -2.87
N LYS A 195 12.57 -9.78 -3.93
CA LYS A 195 12.91 -10.33 -5.25
C LYS A 195 12.70 -9.27 -6.31
N ARG A 196 13.53 -9.30 -7.34
CA ARG A 196 13.42 -8.41 -8.50
C ARG A 196 13.17 -9.25 -9.74
N TYR A 197 12.27 -8.78 -10.60
CA TYR A 197 11.89 -9.46 -11.83
C TYR A 197 11.94 -8.49 -13.01
N VAL A 198 12.30 -9.03 -14.16
CA VAL A 198 12.24 -8.36 -15.45
C VAL A 198 11.30 -9.15 -16.34
N ALA A 199 10.32 -8.48 -16.93
CA ALA A 199 9.39 -9.07 -17.87
C ALA A 199 9.28 -8.22 -19.14
N ASN A 200 8.97 -8.87 -20.26
CA ASN A 200 8.51 -8.20 -21.47
C ASN A 200 7.02 -8.47 -21.67
N VAL A 201 6.28 -7.50 -22.18
CA VAL A 201 4.90 -7.69 -22.63
C VAL A 201 4.96 -8.32 -24.01
N GLU A 202 4.57 -9.59 -24.09
CA GLU A 202 4.46 -10.35 -25.33
C GLU A 202 2.98 -10.71 -25.54
N ASN A 203 2.41 -10.37 -26.70
CA ASN A 203 0.99 -10.62 -27.00
C ASN A 203 0.03 -10.12 -25.91
N GLY A 204 0.32 -8.94 -25.36
CA GLY A 204 -0.48 -8.31 -24.32
C GLY A 204 -0.34 -8.93 -22.92
N LYS A 205 0.61 -9.83 -22.69
CA LYS A 205 0.85 -10.47 -21.39
C LYS A 205 2.30 -10.32 -20.93
N PRO A 206 2.56 -10.01 -19.65
CA PRO A 206 3.92 -10.01 -19.13
C PRO A 206 4.48 -11.43 -19.09
N LYS A 207 5.65 -11.61 -19.68
CA LYS A 207 6.45 -12.83 -19.61
C LYS A 207 7.75 -12.50 -18.90
N VAL A 208 7.95 -13.11 -17.74
CA VAL A 208 9.18 -12.95 -16.96
C VAL A 208 10.35 -13.57 -17.73
N ILE A 209 11.41 -12.79 -17.91
CA ILE A 209 12.64 -13.18 -18.61
C ILE A 209 13.85 -13.24 -17.69
N ALA A 210 13.77 -12.64 -16.50
CA ALA A 210 14.82 -12.74 -15.50
C ALA A 210 14.30 -12.47 -14.08
N SER A 211 14.97 -13.04 -13.08
CA SER A 211 14.82 -12.67 -11.68
C SER A 211 16.13 -12.67 -10.91
N CYS A 212 16.15 -12.04 -9.75
CA CYS A 212 17.16 -12.22 -8.71
C CYS A 212 16.50 -12.02 -7.33
N SER A 213 17.15 -12.48 -6.27
CA SER A 213 16.66 -12.45 -4.88
C SER A 213 17.73 -11.85 -3.96
N PHE A 214 17.31 -11.09 -2.94
CA PHE A 214 18.22 -10.65 -1.86
C PHE A 214 18.25 -11.62 -0.69
N SER A 215 17.36 -12.62 -0.68
CA SER A 215 17.04 -13.42 0.49
C SER A 215 17.32 -14.92 0.28
N SER A 216 18.03 -15.29 -0.78
CA SER A 216 18.41 -16.69 -1.08
C SER A 216 19.85 -16.79 -1.57
N ALA A 217 20.55 -17.87 -1.18
CA ALA A 217 21.96 -18.09 -1.46
C ALA A 217 22.29 -18.36 -2.95
N ASP A 218 21.34 -18.89 -3.72
CA ASP A 218 21.61 -19.37 -5.09
C ASP A 218 21.46 -18.29 -6.20
N GLU A 219 20.82 -17.14 -5.90
CA GLU A 219 20.46 -16.12 -6.90
C GLU A 219 20.52 -14.71 -6.31
N ALA A 220 21.72 -14.29 -5.89
CA ALA A 220 21.86 -13.00 -5.23
C ALA A 220 21.75 -11.85 -6.24
N CYS A 221 20.86 -10.88 -5.95
CA CYS A 221 20.83 -9.61 -6.69
C CYS A 221 22.15 -8.81 -6.59
N SER A 222 23.08 -9.27 -5.74
CA SER A 222 24.49 -8.87 -5.68
C SER A 222 25.34 -10.03 -5.18
N ASP A 223 26.44 -10.37 -5.85
CA ASP A 223 27.51 -11.20 -5.28
C ASP A 223 28.38 -10.42 -4.29
N GLY A 224 29.41 -11.09 -3.75
CA GLY A 224 30.41 -10.50 -2.86
C GLY A 224 31.24 -9.36 -3.47
N ASN A 225 31.10 -9.08 -4.78
CA ASN A 225 31.76 -7.98 -5.49
C ASN A 225 30.77 -6.89 -5.97
N GLY A 226 29.49 -6.95 -5.57
CA GLY A 226 28.49 -5.96 -5.97
C GLY A 226 27.81 -6.24 -7.32
N LYS A 227 28.08 -7.38 -7.98
CA LYS A 227 27.50 -7.69 -9.30
C LYS A 227 26.22 -8.48 -9.17
N THR A 228 25.17 -8.08 -9.89
CA THR A 228 23.89 -8.80 -9.92
C THR A 228 23.98 -10.09 -10.72
N HIS A 229 23.59 -11.21 -10.10
CA HIS A 229 23.43 -12.50 -10.80
C HIS A 229 21.97 -12.72 -11.14
N TRP A 230 21.68 -12.74 -12.44
CA TRP A 230 20.32 -12.93 -12.95
C TRP A 230 20.05 -14.40 -13.25
N ASN A 231 19.00 -14.95 -12.64
CA ASN A 231 18.36 -16.15 -13.16
C ASN A 231 17.62 -15.78 -14.46
N ARG A 232 18.00 -16.41 -15.58
CA ARG A 232 17.44 -16.18 -16.93
C ARG A 232 16.32 -17.15 -17.31
N SER A 233 16.07 -18.14 -16.46
CA SER A 233 14.98 -19.11 -16.61
C SER A 233 14.21 -19.21 -15.30
N PRO A 234 13.66 -18.08 -14.80
CA PRO A 234 13.02 -18.08 -13.49
C PRO A 234 11.78 -18.96 -13.50
N ALA A 235 11.53 -19.61 -12.36
CA ALA A 235 10.24 -20.19 -12.09
C ALA A 235 9.15 -19.11 -12.17
N LYS A 236 7.90 -19.54 -12.32
CA LYS A 236 6.76 -18.63 -12.27
C LYS A 236 6.78 -17.85 -10.95
N PRO A 237 6.63 -16.51 -10.96
CA PRO A 237 6.56 -15.74 -9.71
C PRO A 237 5.33 -16.16 -8.89
N ASP A 238 5.44 -15.97 -7.57
CA ASP A 238 4.36 -16.27 -6.62
C ASP A 238 3.21 -15.27 -6.75
N PHE A 239 3.48 -14.04 -7.21
CA PHE A 239 2.47 -13.06 -7.57
C PHE A 239 1.92 -13.29 -8.99
N ALA A 240 0.70 -12.79 -9.23
CA ALA A 240 0.12 -12.67 -10.56
C ALA A 240 0.15 -11.21 -11.03
N TYR A 241 0.49 -10.99 -12.29
CA TYR A 241 0.26 -9.68 -12.91
C TYR A 241 -1.24 -9.42 -12.96
N ALA A 242 -1.67 -8.30 -12.38
CA ALA A 242 -3.09 -8.03 -12.20
C ALA A 242 -3.82 -7.88 -13.56
N ASP A 243 -4.96 -8.55 -13.68
CA ASP A 243 -5.87 -8.40 -14.84
C ASP A 243 -6.59 -7.05 -14.85
N LYS A 244 -6.57 -6.33 -13.72
CA LYS A 244 -7.16 -5.01 -13.54
C LYS A 244 -6.06 -3.99 -13.23
N PRO A 245 -6.23 -2.73 -13.64
CA PRO A 245 -5.27 -1.68 -13.32
C PRO A 245 -5.02 -1.57 -11.81
N LEU A 246 -3.76 -1.59 -11.42
CA LEU A 246 -3.34 -1.37 -10.03
C LEU A 246 -3.33 0.14 -9.70
N PRO A 247 -3.48 0.49 -8.41
CA PRO A 247 -3.17 1.82 -7.91
C PRO A 247 -1.80 2.28 -8.39
N LYS A 248 -1.74 3.50 -8.90
CA LYS A 248 -0.52 4.06 -9.51
C LYS A 248 0.40 4.75 -8.50
N ILE A 249 -0.08 4.92 -7.28
CA ILE A 249 0.61 5.48 -6.11
C ILE A 249 0.15 4.75 -4.86
N ASP A 250 1.04 4.65 -3.88
CA ASP A 250 0.74 4.13 -2.55
C ASP A 250 1.67 4.77 -1.51
N GLY A 251 1.14 5.74 -0.77
CA GLY A 251 1.91 6.50 0.23
C GLY A 251 2.40 5.65 1.41
N GLU A 252 1.87 4.44 1.60
CA GLU A 252 2.35 3.51 2.64
C GLU A 252 3.70 2.88 2.26
N ILE A 253 4.03 2.81 0.97
CA ILE A 253 5.19 2.08 0.43
C ILE A 253 6.35 3.03 0.15
N LEU A 254 7.44 2.91 0.92
CA LEU A 254 8.70 3.60 0.64
C LEU A 254 9.43 2.89 -0.50
N ASP A 255 9.54 3.55 -1.66
CA ASP A 255 10.09 2.95 -2.88
C ASP A 255 11.28 3.74 -3.46
N THR A 256 11.75 4.78 -2.78
CA THR A 256 12.87 5.61 -3.24
C THR A 256 14.17 4.82 -3.41
N ASP A 257 14.37 3.78 -2.60
CA ASP A 257 15.55 2.90 -2.66
C ASP A 257 15.54 2.00 -3.92
N ASP A 258 14.40 1.88 -4.60
CA ASP A 258 14.25 1.12 -5.83
C ASP A 258 14.50 1.96 -7.10
N TYR A 259 14.51 3.29 -7.02
CA TYR A 259 14.43 4.17 -8.20
C TYR A 259 15.62 4.02 -9.15
N GLU A 260 16.84 3.94 -8.63
CA GLU A 260 18.04 3.74 -9.45
C GLU A 260 17.95 2.44 -10.25
N TRP A 261 17.58 1.35 -9.58
CA TRP A 261 17.40 0.04 -10.21
C TRP A 261 16.26 0.04 -11.23
N ALA A 262 15.11 0.59 -10.87
CA ALA A 262 13.95 0.64 -11.73
C ALA A 262 14.26 1.44 -13.00
N GLN A 263 14.97 2.57 -12.87
CA GLN A 263 15.40 3.37 -14.00
C GLN A 263 16.35 2.61 -14.93
N ALA A 264 17.37 1.94 -14.38
CA ALA A 264 18.27 1.11 -15.17
C ALA A 264 17.53 -0.03 -15.89
N CYS A 265 16.62 -0.71 -15.19
CA CYS A 265 15.83 -1.82 -15.72
C CYS A 265 14.90 -1.41 -16.86
N LEU A 266 14.28 -0.23 -16.76
CA LEU A 266 13.28 0.26 -17.70
C LEU A 266 13.87 1.00 -18.92
N ALA A 267 15.02 1.63 -18.75
CA ALA A 267 15.61 2.50 -19.77
C ALA A 267 16.71 1.82 -20.61
N SER A 268 17.43 0.84 -20.04
CA SER A 268 18.53 0.18 -20.75
C SER A 268 18.00 -0.85 -21.77
N PRO A 269 18.28 -0.69 -23.08
CA PRO A 269 17.80 -1.61 -24.11
C PRO A 269 18.30 -3.05 -23.93
N ALA A 270 19.48 -3.20 -23.31
CA ALA A 270 20.12 -4.50 -23.14
C ALA A 270 19.84 -5.14 -21.77
N TYR A 271 19.08 -4.51 -20.88
CA TYR A 271 18.83 -5.05 -19.53
C TYR A 271 18.12 -6.42 -19.57
N PRO A 272 18.45 -7.38 -18.69
CA PRO A 272 19.52 -7.37 -17.69
C PRO A 272 20.90 -7.82 -18.21
N GLY A 273 21.09 -7.96 -19.52
CA GLY A 273 22.30 -8.50 -20.17
C GLY A 273 23.20 -7.48 -20.87
N GLY A 274 23.08 -6.19 -20.57
CA GLY A 274 24.02 -5.19 -21.07
C GLY A 274 25.43 -5.56 -20.64
N LYS A 275 26.36 -5.63 -21.61
CA LYS A 275 27.78 -5.88 -21.37
C LYS A 275 28.39 -4.79 -20.51
#